data_AF-A0A6J4IRQ0-F1
#
_entry.id   AF-A0A6J4IRQ0-F1
#
_cell.length_a   1.000
_cell.length_b   1.000
_cell.length_c   1.000
_cell.angle_alpha   90.00
_cell.angle_beta   90.00
_cell.angle_gamma   90.00
#
_symmetry.space_group_name_H-M   'P 1'
#
loop_
_entity.id
_entity.type
_entity.pdbx_description
1 polymer ?
#
loop_
_entity_poly.entity_id
_entity_poly.type
_entity_poly.pdbx_seq_one_letter_code
_entity_poly.pdbx_strand_id
1 'polypeptide(L)'
;MLARIRDLVSANLNTMLDRAEDPEKMVNEYLRQLTENLNEAKISVAGAMADETKLHSKMVEHQAQADQWQSKAQAALGAGDEELARAALSRKLQAQKIADGYRQQYEAQDQQVEELQEAL
;
A
#
# COMPACT_ATOMS: atom_id res chain seq x y z
N MET A 1 -5.01 21.61 3.62
CA MET A 1 -5.42 20.73 4.74
C MET A 1 -6.08 21.49 5.87
N LEU A 2 -5.36 22.27 6.70
CA LEU A 2 -5.99 23.05 7.79
C LEU A 2 -7.05 24.06 7.29
N ALA A 3 -6.80 24.71 6.13
CA ALA A 3 -7.80 25.56 5.47
C ALA A 3 -9.05 24.77 5.03
N ARG A 4 -8.86 23.57 4.44
CA ARG A 4 -9.94 22.68 3.98
C ARG A 4 -10.79 22.14 5.13
N ILE A 5 -10.17 21.84 6.27
CA ILE A 5 -10.87 21.51 7.52
C ILE A 5 -11.70 22.72 7.98
N ARG A 6 -11.11 23.92 8.01
CA ARG A 6 -11.84 25.15 8.35
C ARG A 6 -13.01 25.42 7.41
N ASP A 7 -12.88 25.13 6.13
CA ASP A 7 -13.95 25.30 5.13
C ASP A 7 -15.10 24.32 5.39
N LEU A 8 -14.81 23.05 5.72
CA LEU A 8 -15.83 22.05 6.09
C LEU A 8 -16.57 22.42 7.37
N VAL A 9 -15.86 22.92 8.38
CA VAL A 9 -16.45 23.43 9.63
C VAL A 9 -17.34 24.64 9.35
N SER A 10 -16.88 25.56 8.49
CA SER A 10 -17.61 26.76 8.07
C SER A 10 -18.89 26.45 7.30
N ALA A 11 -18.92 25.36 6.52
CA ALA A 11 -20.11 24.91 5.82
C ALA A 11 -21.19 24.33 6.76
N ASN A 12 -20.79 23.67 7.86
CA ASN A 12 -21.71 23.09 8.86
C ASN A 12 -22.05 24.05 10.02
N LEU A 13 -21.39 25.20 10.08
CA LEU A 13 -21.45 26.17 11.17
C LEU A 13 -22.85 26.78 11.36
N ASN A 14 -23.62 26.99 10.27
CA ASN A 14 -25.01 27.48 10.36
C ASN A 14 -25.88 26.60 11.26
N THR A 15 -25.74 25.27 11.14
CA THR A 15 -26.52 24.30 11.92
C THR A 15 -26.05 24.17 13.36
N MET A 16 -24.76 24.44 13.62
CA MET A 16 -24.19 24.44 14.97
C MET A 16 -24.56 25.70 15.75
N LEU A 17 -24.65 26.85 15.08
CA LEU A 17 -25.00 28.14 15.71
C LEU A 17 -26.42 28.13 16.29
N ASP A 18 -27.38 27.48 15.62
CA ASP A 18 -28.80 27.48 16.00
C ASP A 18 -29.12 26.73 17.31
N ARG A 19 -28.18 25.93 17.85
CA ARG A 19 -28.41 25.07 19.03
C ARG A 19 -27.31 25.12 20.10
N ALA A 20 -26.26 25.92 19.91
CA ALA A 20 -25.11 25.95 20.81
C ALA A 20 -25.27 26.97 21.95
N GLU A 21 -25.02 26.53 23.19
CA GLU A 21 -24.91 27.42 24.36
C GLU A 21 -23.60 28.24 24.33
N ASP A 22 -22.53 27.66 23.76
CA ASP A 22 -21.24 28.32 23.47
C ASP A 22 -20.72 27.84 22.10
N PRO A 23 -21.09 28.52 21.00
CA PRO A 23 -20.74 28.11 19.64
C PRO A 23 -19.23 28.19 19.36
N GLU A 24 -18.51 29.14 19.96
CA GLU A 24 -17.07 29.29 19.75
C GLU A 24 -16.32 28.08 20.32
N LYS A 25 -16.68 27.64 21.53
CA LYS A 25 -16.09 26.46 22.15
C LYS A 25 -16.40 25.18 21.37
N MET A 26 -17.64 25.00 20.90
CA MET A 26 -18.01 23.83 20.10
C MET A 26 -17.22 23.73 18.79
N VAL A 27 -17.06 24.86 18.08
CA VAL A 27 -16.30 24.92 16.83
C VAL A 27 -14.83 24.58 17.06
N ASN A 28 -14.23 25.08 18.13
CA ASN A 28 -12.85 24.78 18.49
C ASN A 28 -12.65 23.29 18.83
N GLU A 29 -13.57 22.69 19.59
CA GLU A 29 -13.53 21.25 19.90
C GLU A 29 -13.73 20.38 18.64
N TYR A 30 -14.65 20.77 17.75
CA TYR A 30 -14.86 20.07 16.49
C TYR A 30 -13.65 20.19 15.56
N LEU A 31 -13.02 21.36 15.48
CA LEU A 31 -11.78 21.57 14.73
C LEU A 31 -10.64 20.70 15.28
N ARG A 32 -10.53 20.56 16.61
CA ARG A 32 -9.55 19.67 17.23
C ARG A 32 -9.80 18.22 16.83
N GLN A 33 -11.03 17.73 16.95
CA GLN A 33 -11.39 16.36 16.56
C GLN A 33 -11.11 16.09 15.08
N LEU A 34 -11.45 17.01 14.18
CA LEU A 34 -11.14 16.86 12.75
C LEU A 34 -9.64 16.81 12.48
N THR A 35 -8.85 17.58 13.24
CA THR A 35 -7.38 17.57 13.12
C THR A 35 -6.79 16.25 13.63
N GLU A 36 -7.30 15.73 14.75
CA GLU A 36 -6.94 14.43 15.30
C GLU A 36 -7.28 13.29 14.31
N ASN A 37 -8.52 13.26 13.80
CA ASN A 37 -8.97 12.29 12.81
C ASN A 37 -8.12 12.33 11.53
N LEU A 38 -7.77 13.54 11.06
CA LEU A 38 -6.88 13.68 9.90
C LEU A 38 -5.49 13.10 10.18
N ASN A 39 -4.96 13.32 11.38
CA ASN A 39 -3.66 12.78 11.76
C ASN A 39 -3.69 11.24 11.82
N GLU A 40 -4.74 10.67 12.39
CA GLU A 40 -4.96 9.21 12.41
C GLU A 40 -5.06 8.63 10.99
N ALA A 41 -5.82 9.29 10.11
CA ALA A 41 -5.92 8.89 8.70
C ALA A 41 -4.55 8.87 8.02
N LYS A 42 -3.72 9.91 8.23
CA LYS A 42 -2.34 9.96 7.69
C LYS A 42 -1.45 8.82 8.20
N ILE A 43 -1.56 8.49 9.49
CA ILE A 43 -0.81 7.36 10.07
C ILE A 43 -1.27 6.04 9.43
N SER A 44 -2.57 5.87 9.21
CA SER A 44 -3.12 4.70 8.53
C SER A 44 -2.59 4.58 7.09
N VAL A 45 -2.56 5.67 6.32
CA VAL A 45 -1.97 5.68 4.97
C VAL A 45 -0.49 5.33 5.00
N ALA A 46 0.28 5.89 5.93
CA ALA A 46 1.69 5.54 6.08
C ALA A 46 1.90 4.05 6.43
N GLY A 47 1.00 3.46 7.23
CA GLY A 47 0.99 2.02 7.50
C GLY A 47 0.74 1.19 6.24
N ALA A 48 -0.27 1.56 5.44
CA ALA A 48 -0.58 0.89 4.18
C ALA A 48 0.58 0.95 3.18
N MET A 49 1.24 2.12 3.04
CA MET A 49 2.44 2.28 2.21
C MET A 49 3.62 1.41 2.68
N ALA A 50 3.76 1.23 3.99
CA ALA A 50 4.80 0.35 4.54
C ALA A 50 4.54 -1.12 4.21
N ASP A 51 3.28 -1.56 4.23
CA ASP A 51 2.89 -2.92 3.87
C ASP A 51 3.01 -3.18 2.36
N GLU A 52 2.61 -2.21 1.54
CA GLU A 52 2.87 -2.19 0.10
C GLU A 52 4.37 -2.39 -0.22
N THR A 53 5.24 -1.62 0.45
CA THR A 53 6.70 -1.71 0.26
C THR A 53 7.23 -3.12 0.61
N LYS A 54 6.67 -3.77 1.64
CA LYS A 54 7.04 -5.15 2.00
C LYS A 54 6.60 -6.14 0.92
N LEU A 55 5.38 -6.01 0.40
CA LEU A 55 4.87 -6.84 -0.69
C LEU A 55 5.73 -6.70 -1.95
N HIS A 56 6.06 -5.47 -2.33
CA HIS A 56 6.96 -5.19 -3.45
C HIS A 56 8.33 -5.84 -3.24
N SER A 57 8.91 -5.69 -2.05
CA SER A 57 10.20 -6.30 -1.72
C SER A 57 10.17 -7.83 -1.85
N LYS A 58 9.08 -8.48 -1.41
CA LYS A 58 8.89 -9.94 -1.53
C LYS A 58 8.71 -10.38 -2.99
N MET A 59 7.94 -9.62 -3.77
CA MET A 59 7.81 -9.85 -5.21
C MET A 59 9.19 -9.82 -5.89
N VAL A 60 9.98 -8.78 -5.65
CA VAL A 60 11.32 -8.62 -6.25
C VAL A 60 12.27 -9.74 -5.81
N GLU A 61 12.25 -10.13 -4.53
CA GLU A 61 13.05 -11.24 -4.01
C GLU A 61 12.78 -12.55 -4.77
N HIS A 62 11.51 -12.91 -4.97
CA HIS A 62 11.15 -14.14 -5.67
C HIS A 62 11.34 -14.06 -7.19
N GLN A 63 11.20 -12.88 -7.79
CA GLN A 63 11.57 -12.67 -9.19
C GLN A 63 13.07 -12.91 -9.40
N ALA A 64 13.92 -12.36 -8.53
CA ALA A 64 15.36 -12.60 -8.58
C ALA A 64 15.71 -14.09 -8.39
N GLN A 65 14.99 -14.82 -7.52
CA GLN A 65 15.15 -16.27 -7.38
C GLN A 65 14.79 -17.02 -8.69
N ALA A 66 13.70 -16.63 -9.35
CA ALA A 66 13.32 -17.20 -10.64
C ALA A 66 14.41 -16.97 -11.71
N ASP A 67 14.99 -15.77 -11.76
CA ASP A 67 16.07 -15.42 -12.70
C ASP A 67 17.37 -16.20 -12.43
N GLN A 68 17.69 -16.44 -11.15
CA GLN A 68 18.80 -17.31 -10.77
C GLN A 68 18.58 -18.76 -11.22
N TRP A 69 17.37 -19.30 -11.04
CA TRP A 69 17.04 -20.65 -11.51
C TRP A 69 17.06 -20.74 -13.04
N GLN A 70 16.65 -19.68 -13.74
CA GLN A 70 16.78 -19.60 -15.19
C GLN A 70 18.25 -19.67 -15.62
N SER A 71 19.13 -18.89 -15.00
CA SER A 71 20.57 -18.91 -15.30
C SER A 71 21.17 -20.29 -15.06
N LYS A 72 20.78 -20.97 -13.96
CA LYS A 72 21.21 -22.36 -13.67
C LYS A 72 20.71 -23.35 -14.71
N ALA A 73 19.46 -23.22 -15.17
CA ALA A 73 18.90 -24.08 -16.21
C ALA A 73 19.65 -23.91 -17.54
N GLN A 74 19.97 -22.66 -17.92
CA GLN A 74 20.75 -22.36 -19.12
C GLN A 74 22.17 -22.95 -19.04
N ALA A 75 22.83 -22.83 -17.88
CA ALA A 75 24.16 -23.41 -17.67
C ALA A 75 24.13 -24.95 -17.77
N ALA A 76 23.16 -25.61 -17.13
CA ALA A 76 22.99 -27.06 -17.18
C ALA A 76 22.73 -27.54 -18.63
N LEU A 77 21.87 -26.85 -19.37
CA LEU A 77 21.60 -27.16 -20.76
C LEU A 77 22.85 -26.98 -21.65
N GLY A 78 23.64 -25.92 -21.41
CA GLY A 78 24.91 -25.70 -22.09
C GLY A 78 25.96 -26.79 -21.79
N ALA A 79 25.86 -27.44 -20.62
CA ALA A 79 26.69 -28.59 -20.25
C ALA A 79 26.14 -29.94 -20.77
N GLY A 80 25.00 -29.95 -21.47
CA GLY A 80 24.33 -31.16 -21.96
C GLY A 80 23.55 -31.94 -20.88
N ASP A 81 23.41 -31.38 -19.67
CA ASP A 81 22.66 -32.00 -18.59
C ASP A 81 21.20 -31.53 -18.61
N GLU A 82 20.40 -32.21 -19.43
CA GLU A 82 18.99 -31.88 -19.57
C GLU A 82 18.16 -32.17 -18.31
N GLU A 83 18.55 -33.16 -17.50
CA GLU A 83 17.83 -33.50 -16.28
C GLU A 83 17.96 -32.37 -15.26
N LEU A 84 19.19 -31.89 -15.06
CA LEU A 84 19.45 -30.75 -14.19
C LEU A 84 18.79 -29.48 -14.71
N ALA A 85 18.79 -29.26 -16.03
CA ALA A 85 18.09 -28.14 -16.65
C ALA A 85 16.57 -28.18 -16.37
N ARG A 86 15.93 -29.34 -16.55
CA ARG A 86 14.50 -29.54 -16.24
C ARG A 86 14.20 -29.30 -14.76
N ALA A 87 15.05 -29.80 -13.86
CA ALA A 87 14.90 -29.58 -12.42
C ALA A 87 15.03 -28.09 -12.04
N ALA A 88 15.97 -27.36 -12.65
CA ALA A 88 16.12 -25.92 -12.45
C ALA A 88 14.92 -25.12 -12.99
N LEU A 89 14.38 -25.49 -14.15
CA LEU A 89 13.16 -24.88 -14.70
C LEU A 89 11.94 -25.10 -13.80
N SER A 90 11.80 -26.27 -13.20
CA SER A 90 10.73 -26.54 -12.22
C SER A 90 10.81 -25.58 -11.02
N ARG A 91 12.02 -25.35 -10.49
CA ARG A 91 12.23 -24.39 -9.40
C ARG A 91 12.00 -22.93 -9.83
N LYS A 92 12.38 -22.56 -11.05
CA LYS A 92 12.04 -21.25 -11.64
C LYS A 92 10.53 -21.05 -11.62
N LEU A 93 9.76 -22.01 -12.12
CA LEU A 93 8.30 -21.91 -12.19
C LEU A 93 7.66 -21.74 -10.81
N GLN A 94 8.17 -22.44 -9.79
CA GLN A 94 7.72 -22.28 -8.41
C GLN A 94 8.00 -20.86 -7.88
N ALA A 95 9.23 -20.36 -8.06
CA ALA A 95 9.60 -19.01 -7.63
C ALA A 95 8.78 -17.93 -8.36
N GLN A 96 8.57 -18.10 -9.68
CA GLN A 96 7.75 -17.19 -10.48
C GLN A 96 6.31 -17.16 -9.98
N LYS A 97 5.71 -18.31 -9.70
CA LYS A 97 4.34 -18.38 -9.17
C LYS A 97 4.19 -17.65 -7.84
N ILE A 98 5.21 -17.73 -6.97
CA ILE A 98 5.23 -16.99 -5.71
C ILE A 98 5.36 -15.49 -5.98
N ALA A 99 6.26 -15.07 -6.87
CA ALA A 99 6.43 -13.68 -7.27
C ALA A 99 5.13 -13.08 -7.84
N ASP A 100 4.43 -13.83 -8.70
CA ASP A 100 3.16 -13.42 -9.30
C ASP A 100 2.06 -13.29 -8.23
N GLY A 101 2.05 -14.18 -7.22
CA GLY A 101 1.14 -14.06 -6.08
C GLY A 101 1.39 -12.81 -5.23
N TYR A 102 2.65 -12.41 -5.03
CA TYR A 102 3.00 -11.15 -4.37
C TYR A 102 2.71 -9.93 -5.25
N ARG A 103 2.87 -10.05 -6.57
CA ARG A 103 2.52 -8.99 -7.53
C ARG A 103 1.04 -8.63 -7.44
N GLN A 104 0.15 -9.63 -7.46
CA GLN A 104 -1.29 -9.40 -7.33
C GLN A 104 -1.65 -8.71 -6.00
N GLN A 105 -1.00 -9.11 -4.91
CA GLN A 105 -1.21 -8.47 -3.60
C GLN A 105 -0.68 -7.03 -3.58
N TYR A 106 0.50 -6.80 -4.17
CA TYR A 106 1.08 -5.47 -4.30
C TYR A 106 0.17 -4.55 -5.13
N GLU A 107 -0.29 -4.97 -6.31
CA GLU A 107 -1.17 -4.18 -7.18
C GLU A 107 -2.51 -3.84 -6.50
N ALA A 108 -3.08 -4.76 -5.72
CA ALA A 108 -4.29 -4.49 -4.95
C ALA A 108 -4.03 -3.49 -3.80
N GLN A 109 -2.88 -3.60 -3.13
CA GLN A 109 -2.50 -2.69 -2.04
C GLN A 109 -2.17 -1.29 -2.57
N ASP A 110 -1.53 -1.20 -3.73
CA ASP A 110 -1.15 0.01 -4.45
C ASP A 110 -2.40 0.85 -4.79
N GLN A 111 -3.41 0.21 -5.38
CA GLN A 111 -4.72 0.85 -5.61
C GLN A 111 -5.35 1.36 -4.30
N GLN A 112 -5.29 0.57 -3.22
CA GLN A 112 -5.84 0.99 -1.94
C GLN A 112 -5.07 2.16 -1.32
N VAL A 113 -3.74 2.21 -1.48
CA VAL A 113 -2.91 3.33 -1.03
C VAL A 113 -3.24 4.59 -1.81
N GLU A 114 -3.40 4.50 -3.14
CA GLU A 114 -3.81 5.62 -3.99
C GLU A 114 -5.17 6.18 -3.54
N GLU A 115 -6.19 5.33 -3.37
CA GLU A 115 -7.51 5.74 -2.88
C GLU A 115 -7.45 6.45 -1.52
N LEU A 116 -6.64 5.92 -0.59
CA LEU A 116 -6.46 6.52 0.73
C LEU A 116 -5.72 7.87 0.67
N GLN A 117 -4.76 8.02 -0.24
CA GLN A 117 -4.06 9.29 -0.46
C GLN A 117 -4.97 10.35 -1.07
N GLU A 118 -5.86 9.98 -2.00
CA GLU A 118 -6.86 10.89 -2.59
C GLU A 118 -7.92 11.33 -1.57
N ALA A 119 -8.25 10.46 -0.61
CA ALA A 119 -9.22 10.74 0.44
C ALA A 119 -8.73 11.72 1.53
N LEU A 120 -7.42 12.01 1.60
CA LEU A 120 -6.81 12.99 2.52
C LEU A 120 -6.92 14.42 1.97
#